data_AF-A0AAD8EKN0-F1
#
_entry.id   AF-A0AAD8EKN0-F1
#
_cell.length_a   1.000
_cell.length_b   1.000
_cell.length_c   1.000
_cell.angle_alpha   90.00
_cell.angle_beta   90.00
_cell.angle_gamma   90.00
#
_symmetry.space_group_name_H-M   'P 1'
#
loop_
_entity.id
_entity.type
_entity.pdbx_description
1 polymer ?
#
loop_
_entity_poly.entity_id
_entity_poly.type
_entity_poly.pdbx_seq_one_letter_code
_entity_poly.pdbx_strand_id
1 'polypeptide(L)'
;SFLYYDVYWATQHLAFVWLGCFTMYIVHCYPVKYCDVLHRAALHLGRWARIEGRTSHIPTHIWADSTLWHQGALVKHCKELYKAEGISNAAETGNQTHARFYAVFNNPSVLLCSLLGLQLSLVIMQIVILVRSSEWYHVILTCSLVVCKLLHFIQIITDYLVCWKVYKAEQMIQDKIGG
;
A
#
# COMPACT_ATOMS: atom_id res chain seq x y z
N SER A 1 -40.85 22.14 25.54
CA SER A 1 -39.58 21.43 25.75
C SER A 1 -38.74 21.53 24.50
N PHE A 2 -37.58 22.18 24.57
CA PHE A 2 -36.64 22.23 23.44
C PHE A 2 -35.74 21.00 23.52
N LEU A 3 -35.89 20.08 22.58
CA LEU A 3 -34.97 18.95 22.41
C LEU A 3 -33.65 19.51 21.87
N TYR A 4 -32.66 19.71 22.75
CA TYR A 4 -31.34 20.16 22.34
C TYR A 4 -30.63 18.98 21.65
N TYR A 5 -30.70 18.96 20.32
CA TYR A 5 -29.98 17.99 19.52
C TYR A 5 -28.49 18.37 19.50
N ASP A 6 -27.65 17.51 20.05
CA ASP A 6 -26.21 17.70 20.04
C ASP A 6 -25.67 17.41 18.63
N VAL A 7 -25.72 18.44 17.78
CA VAL A 7 -25.21 18.41 16.40
C VAL A 7 -23.73 18.04 16.38
N TYR A 8 -22.96 18.43 17.39
CA TYR A 8 -21.52 18.17 17.46
C TYR A 8 -21.27 16.67 17.64
N TRP A 9 -21.90 16.04 18.63
CA TRP A 9 -21.80 14.60 18.83
C TRP A 9 -22.25 13.81 17.59
N ALA A 10 -23.38 14.20 17.01
CA ALA A 10 -23.93 13.53 15.83
C ALA A 10 -22.99 13.63 14.62
N THR A 11 -22.40 14.81 14.39
CA THR A 11 -21.45 15.04 13.29
C THR A 11 -20.18 14.22 13.48
N GLN A 12 -19.66 14.16 14.72
CA GLN A 12 -18.50 13.33 15.05
C GLN A 12 -18.79 11.85 14.80
N HIS A 13 -19.93 11.35 15.29
CA HIS A 13 -20.33 9.96 15.07
C HIS A 13 -20.50 9.62 13.60
N LEU A 14 -21.15 10.50 12.84
CA LEU A 14 -21.30 10.32 11.40
C LEU A 14 -19.93 10.23 10.69
N ALA A 15 -18.99 11.10 11.05
CA ALA A 15 -17.65 11.09 10.48
C ALA A 15 -16.91 9.76 10.77
N PHE A 16 -16.99 9.24 11.99
CA PHE A 16 -16.36 7.96 12.34
C PHE A 16 -17.01 6.75 11.68
N VAL A 17 -18.34 6.76 11.53
CA VAL A 17 -19.07 5.73 10.79
C VAL A 17 -18.66 5.78 9.32
N TRP A 18 -18.72 6.96 8.69
CA TRP A 18 -18.35 7.16 7.31
C TRP A 18 -16.92 6.71 7.03
N LEU A 19 -15.96 7.11 7.87
CA LEU A 19 -14.56 6.72 7.72
C LEU A 19 -14.34 5.21 7.94
N GLY A 20 -15.13 4.60 8.84
CA GLY A 20 -15.16 3.15 9.02
C GLY A 20 -15.66 2.41 7.78
N CYS A 21 -16.78 2.85 7.20
CA CYS A 21 -17.31 2.29 5.97
C CYS A 21 -16.35 2.49 4.79
N PHE A 22 -15.75 3.67 4.68
CA PHE A 22 -14.78 4.00 3.63
C PHE A 22 -13.56 3.09 3.69
N THR A 23 -12.98 2.89 4.88
CA THR A 23 -11.84 1.99 5.05
C THR A 23 -12.20 0.53 4.79
N MET A 24 -13.38 0.07 5.22
CA MET A 24 -13.89 -1.26 4.88
C MET A 24 -14.08 -1.43 3.36
N TYR A 25 -14.57 -0.40 2.68
CA TYR A 25 -14.72 -0.39 1.22
C TYR A 25 -13.37 -0.48 0.51
N ILE A 26 -12.35 0.25 0.98
CA ILE A 26 -10.98 0.13 0.45
C ILE A 26 -10.47 -1.31 0.58
N VAL A 27 -10.61 -1.94 1.75
CA VAL A 27 -10.18 -3.34 1.94
C VAL A 27 -10.91 -4.27 0.98
N HIS A 28 -12.19 -4.02 0.73
CA HIS A 28 -12.99 -4.81 -0.19
C HIS A 28 -12.57 -4.64 -1.66
N CYS A 29 -12.28 -3.41 -2.09
CA CYS A 29 -11.81 -3.12 -3.45
C CYS A 29 -10.38 -3.59 -3.70
N TYR A 30 -9.55 -3.63 -2.67
CA TYR A 30 -8.14 -4.03 -2.74
C TYR A 30 -7.90 -5.29 -1.88
N PRO A 31 -8.48 -6.44 -2.24
CA PRO A 31 -8.21 -7.67 -1.53
C PRO A 31 -6.72 -8.02 -1.70
N VAL A 32 -6.16 -8.73 -0.72
CA VAL A 32 -4.77 -9.20 -0.70
C VAL A 32 -4.30 -9.78 -2.04
N LYS A 33 -5.14 -10.61 -2.68
CA LYS A 33 -4.84 -11.23 -3.98
C LYS A 33 -4.63 -10.21 -5.08
N TYR A 34 -5.38 -9.11 -5.07
CA TYR A 34 -5.23 -8.05 -6.05
C TYR A 34 -3.93 -7.26 -5.82
N CYS A 35 -3.58 -7.00 -4.56
CA CYS A 35 -2.28 -6.42 -4.21
C CYS A 35 -1.11 -7.31 -4.65
N ASP A 36 -1.26 -8.64 -4.57
CA ASP A 36 -0.25 -9.58 -5.07
C ASP A 36 -0.06 -9.48 -6.59
N VAL A 37 -1.17 -9.44 -7.35
CA VAL A 37 -1.12 -9.26 -8.81
C VAL A 37 -0.43 -7.95 -9.17
N LEU A 38 -0.74 -6.85 -8.47
CA LEU A 38 -0.09 -5.56 -8.68
C LEU A 38 1.39 -5.58 -8.32
N HIS A 39 1.77 -6.28 -7.25
CA HIS A 39 3.16 -6.47 -6.86
C HIS A 39 3.94 -7.25 -7.93
N ARG A 40 3.40 -8.39 -8.40
CA ARG A 40 4.01 -9.16 -9.50
C ARG A 40 4.11 -8.33 -10.77
N ALA A 41 3.06 -7.59 -11.12
CA ALA A 41 3.08 -6.68 -12.27
C ALA A 41 4.16 -5.62 -12.12
N ALA A 42 4.34 -5.04 -10.94
CA ALA A 42 5.41 -4.09 -10.66
C ALA A 42 6.81 -4.74 -10.78
N LEU A 43 6.99 -5.95 -10.28
CA LEU A 43 8.24 -6.69 -10.43
C LEU A 43 8.57 -7.04 -11.89
N HIS A 44 7.57 -7.39 -12.69
CA HIS A 44 7.73 -7.65 -14.13
C HIS A 44 7.98 -6.39 -14.94
N LEU A 45 7.32 -5.28 -14.57
CA LEU A 45 7.53 -3.97 -15.16
C LEU A 45 8.95 -3.46 -14.88
N GLY A 46 9.43 -3.64 -13.65
CA GLY A 46 10.77 -3.25 -13.24
C GLY A 46 10.94 -1.73 -13.06
N ARG A 47 12.17 -1.30 -12.75
CA ARG A 47 12.54 0.10 -12.57
C ARG A 47 13.87 0.41 -13.23
N TRP A 48 13.94 1.62 -13.78
CA TRP A 48 15.16 2.19 -14.33
C TRP A 48 15.76 3.22 -13.37
N ALA A 49 17.05 3.07 -13.06
CA ALA A 49 17.83 4.09 -12.38
C ALA A 49 18.63 4.90 -13.41
N ARG A 50 18.47 6.22 -13.39
CA ARG A 50 19.26 7.13 -14.21
C ARG A 50 20.70 7.17 -13.67
N ILE A 51 21.68 6.94 -14.55
CA ILE A 51 23.10 7.10 -14.22
C ILE A 51 23.55 8.47 -14.74
N GLU A 52 24.02 9.32 -13.82
CA GLU A 52 24.61 10.61 -14.14
C GLU A 52 26.14 10.47 -14.20
N GLY A 53 26.75 10.66 -15.39
CA GLY A 53 28.21 10.58 -15.58
C GLY A 53 28.66 10.48 -17.04
N ARG A 54 29.94 10.79 -17.31
CA ARG A 54 30.57 10.67 -18.64
C ARG A 54 30.70 9.18 -19.01
N THR A 55 29.82 8.71 -19.89
CA THR A 55 29.61 7.30 -20.24
C THR A 55 30.17 6.95 -21.62
N SER A 56 31.35 7.49 -21.95
CA SER A 56 31.92 7.41 -23.32
C SER A 56 32.41 6.02 -23.73
N HIS A 57 32.55 5.07 -22.80
CA HIS A 57 33.21 3.77 -23.05
C HIS A 57 32.45 2.53 -22.56
N ILE A 58 31.21 2.67 -22.08
CA ILE A 58 30.44 1.51 -21.64
C ILE A 58 29.67 0.94 -22.84
N PRO A 59 29.78 -0.37 -23.15
CA PRO A 59 28.92 -1.02 -24.13
C PRO A 59 27.47 -0.84 -23.70
N THR A 60 26.73 0.00 -24.42
CA THR A 60 25.35 0.34 -24.08
C THR A 60 24.45 -0.10 -25.20
N HIS A 61 23.39 -0.81 -24.84
CA HIS A 61 22.39 -1.23 -25.80
C HIS A 61 21.39 -0.09 -26.00
N ILE A 62 20.89 0.08 -27.23
CA ILE A 62 19.81 1.05 -27.50
C ILE A 62 18.52 0.46 -26.93
N TRP A 63 17.71 1.29 -26.27
CA TRP A 63 16.42 0.85 -25.73
C TRP A 63 15.48 0.42 -26.86
N ALA A 64 14.75 -0.67 -26.64
CA ALA A 64 13.77 -1.20 -27.58
C ALA A 64 12.53 -1.68 -26.80
N ASP A 65 11.35 -1.31 -27.27
CA ASP A 65 10.05 -1.70 -26.70
C ASP A 65 9.83 -3.22 -26.67
N SER A 66 10.38 -3.94 -27.64
CA SER A 66 10.20 -5.38 -27.80
C SER A 66 11.15 -6.24 -26.94
N THR A 67 12.04 -5.61 -26.16
CA THR A 67 13.11 -6.32 -25.45
C THR A 67 12.91 -6.20 -23.94
N LEU A 68 12.89 -7.35 -23.27
CA LEU A 68 12.86 -7.44 -21.82
C LEU A 68 14.29 -7.41 -21.28
N TRP A 69 14.58 -6.46 -20.39
CA TRP A 69 15.93 -6.21 -19.91
C TRP A 69 16.18 -6.88 -18.55
N HIS A 70 17.20 -7.73 -18.48
CA HIS A 70 17.62 -8.37 -17.23
C HIS A 70 18.23 -7.37 -16.24
N GLN A 71 18.26 -7.77 -14.97
CA GLN A 71 18.84 -6.97 -13.89
C GLN A 71 20.28 -6.56 -14.21
N GLY A 72 20.58 -5.26 -14.04
CA GLY A 72 21.91 -4.70 -14.28
C GLY A 72 22.21 -4.28 -15.72
N ALA A 73 21.30 -4.55 -16.68
CA ALA A 73 21.46 -4.10 -18.06
C ALA A 73 21.55 -2.56 -18.16
N LEU A 74 22.42 -2.08 -19.05
CA LEU A 74 22.66 -0.66 -19.28
C LEU A 74 22.12 -0.27 -20.65
N VAL A 75 21.17 0.66 -20.63
CA VAL A 75 20.42 1.05 -21.82
C VAL A 75 20.44 2.55 -22.00
N LYS A 76 20.69 2.99 -23.23
CA LYS A 76 20.67 4.41 -23.60
C LYS A 76 19.31 4.76 -24.20
N HIS A 77 18.65 5.76 -23.62
CA HIS A 77 17.37 6.30 -24.09
C HIS A 77 17.38 7.83 -23.97
N CYS A 78 16.92 8.56 -24.99
CA CYS A 78 16.85 10.03 -25.00
C CYS A 78 18.13 10.76 -24.53
N LYS A 79 19.32 10.30 -24.97
CA LYS A 79 20.66 10.82 -24.61
C LYS A 79 21.09 10.61 -23.16
N GLU A 80 20.29 9.93 -22.36
CA GLU A 80 20.58 9.59 -20.96
C GLU A 80 20.84 8.08 -20.82
N LEU A 81 21.58 7.71 -19.78
CA LEU A 81 21.90 6.31 -19.48
C LEU A 81 21.02 5.82 -18.33
N TYR A 82 20.41 4.67 -18.53
CA TYR A 82 19.56 4.01 -17.54
C TYR A 82 20.09 2.62 -17.21
N LYS A 83 20.03 2.25 -15.94
CA LYS A 83 20.35 0.92 -15.43
C LYS A 83 19.07 0.22 -14.99
N ALA A 84 18.91 -1.01 -15.45
CA ALA A 84 17.88 -1.93 -15.02
C ALA A 84 18.11 -2.35 -13.55
N GLU A 85 17.21 -1.99 -12.64
CA GLU A 85 17.28 -2.38 -11.21
C GLU A 85 16.40 -3.59 -10.89
N GLY A 86 15.28 -3.76 -11.61
CA GLY A 86 14.37 -4.89 -11.41
C GLY A 86 14.93 -6.21 -11.96
N ILE A 87 14.38 -7.34 -11.50
CA ILE A 87 14.69 -8.70 -11.98
C ILE A 87 14.40 -8.81 -13.50
N SER A 88 13.32 -8.17 -13.92
CA SER A 88 12.89 -8.00 -15.31
C SER A 88 12.45 -6.55 -15.49
N ASN A 89 12.95 -5.87 -16.51
CA ASN A 89 12.55 -4.49 -16.81
C ASN A 89 11.92 -4.43 -18.20
N ALA A 90 10.60 -4.27 -18.21
CA ALA A 90 9.80 -3.98 -19.40
C ALA A 90 9.28 -2.53 -19.41
N ALA A 91 9.54 -1.76 -18.35
CA ALA A 91 9.14 -0.36 -18.25
C ALA A 91 9.77 0.50 -19.34
N GLU A 92 9.03 1.49 -19.81
CA GLU A 92 9.59 2.59 -20.60
C GLU A 92 10.57 3.44 -19.76
N THR A 93 11.79 3.62 -20.27
CA THR A 93 12.84 4.42 -19.64
C THR A 93 12.44 5.91 -19.60
N GLY A 94 12.44 6.51 -18.41
CA GLY A 94 12.12 7.94 -18.21
C GLY A 94 10.65 8.24 -17.89
N ASN A 95 9.78 7.24 -17.89
CA ASN A 95 8.36 7.42 -17.57
C ASN A 95 8.14 7.45 -16.03
N GLN A 96 7.79 8.61 -15.49
CA GLN A 96 7.58 8.79 -14.04
C GLN A 96 6.38 7.99 -13.51
N THR A 97 5.38 7.70 -14.34
CA THR A 97 4.20 6.93 -13.93
C THR A 97 4.57 5.50 -13.59
N HIS A 98 5.41 4.85 -14.41
CA HIS A 98 5.93 3.51 -14.15
C HIS A 98 6.83 3.49 -12.91
N ALA A 99 7.65 4.52 -12.71
CA ALA A 99 8.48 4.64 -11.51
C ALA A 99 7.65 4.78 -10.23
N ARG A 100 6.56 5.57 -10.25
CA ARG A 100 5.64 5.71 -9.10
C ARG A 100 4.86 4.43 -8.84
N PHE A 101 4.38 3.76 -9.90
CA PHE A 101 3.72 2.47 -9.79
C PHE A 101 4.65 1.44 -9.13
N TYR A 102 5.88 1.33 -9.62
CA TYR A 102 6.90 0.48 -9.01
C TYR A 102 7.15 0.85 -7.54
N ALA A 103 7.34 2.13 -7.21
CA ALA A 103 7.59 2.56 -5.83
C ALA A 103 6.44 2.21 -4.87
N VAL A 104 5.19 2.31 -5.32
CA VAL A 104 4.00 2.00 -4.51
C VAL A 104 3.79 0.50 -4.35
N PHE A 105 3.99 -0.29 -5.41
CA PHE A 105 3.67 -1.72 -5.43
C PHE A 105 4.87 -2.64 -5.23
N ASN A 106 6.10 -2.12 -5.14
CA ASN A 106 7.28 -2.93 -4.83
C ASN A 106 7.20 -3.57 -3.44
N ASN A 107 6.46 -2.97 -2.49
CA ASN A 107 6.24 -3.55 -1.16
C ASN A 107 4.74 -3.48 -0.79
N PRO A 108 3.93 -4.49 -1.17
CA PRO A 108 2.49 -4.51 -0.86
C PRO A 108 2.22 -4.47 0.66
N SER A 109 3.18 -4.92 1.46
CA SER A 109 3.14 -4.85 2.93
C SER A 109 3.04 -3.42 3.48
N VAL A 110 3.60 -2.42 2.79
CA VAL A 110 3.57 -1.01 3.24
C VAL A 110 2.15 -0.45 3.14
N LEU A 111 1.44 -0.72 2.04
CA LEU A 111 0.05 -0.31 1.88
C LEU A 111 -0.84 -0.94 2.96
N LEU A 112 -0.70 -2.25 3.18
CA LEU A 112 -1.45 -2.96 4.22
C LEU A 112 -1.11 -2.44 5.63
N CYS A 113 0.17 -2.19 5.91
CA CYS A 113 0.62 -1.61 7.17
C CYS A 113 0.04 -0.22 7.42
N SER A 114 0.01 0.64 6.39
CA SER A 114 -0.59 1.98 6.49
C SER A 114 -2.08 1.93 6.81
N LEU A 115 -2.80 0.98 6.20
CA LEU A 115 -4.23 0.79 6.44
C LEU A 115 -4.51 0.24 7.85
N LEU A 116 -3.68 -0.69 8.33
CA LEU A 116 -3.71 -1.18 9.71
C LEU A 116 -3.46 -0.05 10.72
N GLY A 117 -2.44 0.78 10.48
CA GLY A 117 -2.14 1.93 11.31
C GLY A 117 -3.29 2.93 11.37
N LEU A 118 -3.91 3.21 10.22
CA LEU A 118 -5.10 4.06 10.14
C LEU A 118 -6.25 3.47 10.96
N GLN A 119 -6.58 2.18 10.78
CA GLN A 119 -7.64 1.53 11.55
C GLN A 119 -7.40 1.55 13.05
N LEU A 120 -6.17 1.26 13.48
CA LEU A 120 -5.79 1.30 14.88
C LEU A 120 -5.99 2.70 15.47
N SER A 121 -5.58 3.75 14.74
CA SER A 121 -5.76 5.14 15.17
C SER A 121 -7.24 5.50 15.36
N LEU A 122 -8.13 5.02 14.48
CA LEU A 122 -9.56 5.26 14.58
C LEU A 122 -10.19 4.55 15.78
N VAL A 123 -9.78 3.31 16.05
CA VAL A 123 -10.24 2.57 17.24
C VAL A 123 -9.79 3.27 18.52
N ILE A 124 -8.54 3.71 18.60
CA ILE A 124 -8.02 4.44 19.78
C ILE A 124 -8.81 5.73 20.02
N MET A 125 -9.02 6.54 18.96
CA MET A 125 -9.78 7.78 19.06
C MET A 125 -11.23 7.52 19.51
N GLN A 126 -11.87 6.47 19.01
CA GLN A 126 -13.22 6.09 19.42
C GLN A 126 -13.29 5.62 20.88
N ILE A 127 -12.27 4.91 21.37
CA ILE A 127 -12.16 4.50 22.79
C ILE A 127 -12.01 5.74 23.68
N VAL A 128 -11.20 6.72 23.28
CA VAL A 128 -11.06 7.99 24.03
C VAL A 128 -12.40 8.72 24.13
N ILE A 129 -13.16 8.78 23.03
CA ILE A 129 -14.50 9.37 23.02
C ILE A 129 -15.47 8.60 23.92
N LEU A 130 -15.41 7.27 23.90
CA LEU A 130 -16.22 6.41 24.76
C LEU A 130 -15.99 6.69 26.25
N VAL A 131 -14.73 6.81 26.68
CA VAL A 131 -14.38 7.11 28.08
C VAL A 131 -14.87 8.49 28.52
N ARG A 132 -14.93 9.46 27.60
CA ARG A 132 -15.41 10.82 27.89
C ARG A 132 -16.93 10.96 27.86
N SER A 133 -17.65 9.99 27.33
CA SER A 133 -19.09 10.06 27.16
C SER A 133 -19.81 9.71 28.47
N SER A 134 -20.55 10.65 29.04
CA SER A 134 -21.38 10.44 30.24
C SER A 134 -22.79 9.96 29.93
N GLU A 135 -23.31 10.26 28.74
CA GLU A 135 -24.69 9.99 28.36
C GLU A 135 -24.88 8.52 27.93
N TRP A 136 -25.87 7.84 28.51
CA TRP A 136 -26.11 6.40 28.29
C TRP A 136 -26.27 6.02 26.81
N TYR A 137 -27.00 6.83 26.04
CA TYR A 137 -27.24 6.57 24.61
C TYR A 137 -25.97 6.79 23.76
N HIS A 138 -25.18 7.82 24.07
CA HIS A 138 -23.88 8.05 23.46
C HIS A 138 -22.92 6.89 23.75
N VAL A 139 -22.92 6.35 24.98
CA VAL A 139 -22.09 5.20 25.38
C VAL A 139 -22.47 3.94 24.60
N ILE A 140 -23.77 3.60 24.53
CA ILE A 140 -24.23 2.38 23.83
C ILE A 140 -23.86 2.43 22.34
N LEU A 141 -24.15 3.55 21.67
CA LEU A 141 -23.86 3.71 20.23
C LEU A 141 -22.36 3.67 19.97
N THR A 142 -21.57 4.40 20.75
CA THR A 142 -20.11 4.37 20.63
C THR A 142 -19.53 2.99 20.89
N CYS A 143 -20.03 2.28 21.91
CA CYS A 143 -19.59 0.92 22.24
C CYS A 143 -19.85 -0.05 21.09
N SER A 144 -21.06 -0.04 20.51
CA SER A 144 -21.38 -0.89 19.35
C SER A 144 -20.44 -0.63 18.16
N LEU A 145 -20.12 0.64 17.89
CA LEU A 145 -19.21 1.02 16.81
C LEU A 145 -17.77 0.57 17.07
N VAL A 146 -17.29 0.68 18.32
CA VAL A 146 -15.97 0.19 18.71
C VAL A 146 -15.87 -1.32 18.50
N VAL A 147 -16.88 -2.10 18.91
CA VAL A 147 -16.90 -3.55 18.73
C VAL A 147 -16.84 -3.91 17.23
N CYS A 148 -17.67 -3.28 16.39
CA CYS A 148 -17.62 -3.52 14.94
C CYS A 148 -16.25 -3.21 14.33
N LYS A 149 -15.63 -2.08 14.72
CA LYS A 149 -14.30 -1.68 14.22
C LYS A 149 -13.20 -2.65 14.70
N LEU A 150 -13.29 -3.15 15.94
CA LEU A 150 -12.34 -4.15 16.47
C LEU A 150 -12.41 -5.47 15.71
N LEU A 151 -13.61 -5.96 15.38
CA LEU A 151 -13.78 -7.18 14.57
C LEU A 151 -13.14 -7.02 13.19
N HIS A 152 -13.39 -5.89 12.52
CA HIS A 152 -12.79 -5.58 11.23
C HIS A 152 -11.26 -5.47 11.32
N PHE A 153 -10.74 -4.88 12.39
CA PHE A 153 -9.30 -4.77 12.65
C PHE A 153 -8.64 -6.15 12.80
N ILE A 154 -9.24 -7.06 13.57
CA ILE A 154 -8.75 -8.44 13.71
C ILE A 154 -8.72 -9.16 12.36
N GLN A 155 -9.74 -8.96 11.54
CA GLN A 155 -9.80 -9.52 10.18
C GLN A 155 -8.60 -9.02 9.34
N ILE A 156 -8.39 -7.71 9.25
CA ILE A 156 -7.25 -7.14 8.48
C ILE A 156 -5.90 -7.62 9.03
N ILE A 157 -5.72 -7.70 10.36
CA ILE A 157 -4.48 -8.21 10.95
C ILE A 157 -4.21 -9.63 10.49
N THR A 158 -5.23 -10.47 10.48
CA THR A 158 -5.08 -11.88 10.09
C THR A 158 -4.65 -11.96 8.62
N ASP A 159 -5.30 -11.20 7.75
CA ASP A 159 -4.94 -11.10 6.34
C ASP A 159 -3.50 -10.59 6.16
N TYR A 160 -3.10 -9.57 6.92
CA TYR A 160 -1.73 -9.03 6.92
C TYR A 160 -0.69 -10.05 7.39
N LEU A 161 -0.96 -10.79 8.46
CA LEU A 161 -0.04 -11.82 8.97
C LEU A 161 0.18 -12.92 7.94
N VAL A 162 -0.89 -13.35 7.26
CA VAL A 162 -0.80 -14.32 6.16
C VAL A 162 0.06 -13.77 5.03
N CYS A 163 -0.20 -12.53 4.57
CA CYS A 163 0.61 -11.88 3.53
C CYS A 163 2.09 -11.81 3.92
N TRP A 164 2.37 -11.33 5.13
CA TRP A 164 3.72 -11.16 5.64
C TRP A 164 4.50 -12.48 5.64
N LYS A 165 3.85 -13.58 6.03
CA LYS A 165 4.46 -14.91 6.00
C LYS A 165 4.77 -15.36 4.57
N VAL A 166 3.85 -15.14 3.63
CA VAL A 166 4.05 -15.47 2.21
C VAL A 166 5.20 -14.66 1.61
N TYR A 167 5.20 -13.34 1.78
CA TYR A 167 6.27 -12.48 1.23
C TYR A 167 7.63 -12.75 1.87
N LYS A 168 7.68 -13.06 3.16
CA LYS A 168 8.92 -13.47 3.82
C LYS A 168 9.45 -14.79 3.26
N ALA A 169 8.57 -15.74 2.92
CA ALA A 169 8.96 -16.99 2.28
C ALA A 169 9.44 -16.78 0.83
N GLU A 170 8.75 -15.92 0.05
CA GLU A 170 9.18 -15.57 -1.31
C GLU A 170 10.57 -14.90 -1.32
N GLN A 171 10.84 -13.98 -0.39
CA GLN A 171 12.16 -13.36 -0.25
C GLN A 171 13.27 -14.38 0.04
N MET A 172 13.02 -15.35 0.93
CA MET A 172 13.99 -16.43 1.21
C MET A 172 14.27 -17.30 -0.02
N ILE A 173 13.27 -17.54 -0.86
CA ILE A 173 13.44 -18.30 -2.11
C ILE A 173 14.25 -17.49 -3.13
N GLN A 174 13.94 -16.20 -3.29
CA GLN A 174 14.68 -15.32 -4.21
C GLN A 174 16.16 -15.19 -3.82
N ASP A 175 16.45 -15.03 -2.53
CA ASP A 175 17.82 -14.95 -2.02
C ASP A 175 18.62 -16.24 -2.30
N LYS A 176 17.98 -17.41 -2.18
CA LYS A 176 18.59 -18.71 -2.49
C LYS A 176 18.83 -18.94 -3.99
N ILE A 177 18.07 -18.30 -4.87
CA ILE A 177 18.20 -18.43 -6.33
C ILE A 177 19.17 -17.38 -6.90
N GLY A 178 19.28 -16.21 -6.26
CA GLY A 178 20.13 -15.11 -6.69
C GLY A 178 21.56 -15.10 -6.15
N GLY A 179 21.86 -15.89 -5.11
CA GLY A 179 23.21 -16.12 -4.58
C GLY A 179 23.82 -17.42 -5.09
#